data_AF-G9H8X6-F1
#
_entry.id   AF-G9H8X6-F1
#
_cell.length_a   1.000
_cell.length_b   1.000
_cell.length_c   1.000
_cell.angle_alpha   90.00
_cell.angle_beta   90.00
_cell.angle_gamma   90.00
#
_symmetry.space_group_name_H-M   'P 1'
#
loop_
_entity.id
_entity.type
_entity.pdbx_description
1 polymer ?
#
loop_
_entity_poly.entity_id
_entity_poly.type
_entity_poly.pdbx_seq_one_letter_code
_entity_poly.pdbx_strand_id
1 'polypeptide(L)' 'GGEVERVLSMVDSVLLLVDAVEGPMPQMRFVTRKALALGLKPIVV' A
#
# COMPACT_ATOMS: atom_id res chain seq x y z
N GLY A 1 -5.87 13.11 -2.38
CA GLY A 1 -6.76 12.01 -1.97
C GLY A 1 -6.96 11.02 -3.09
N GLY A 2 -7.56 11.47 -4.19
CA GLY A 2 -8.11 10.62 -5.26
C GLY A 2 -7.16 9.79 -6.10
N GLU A 3 -5.91 10.20 -6.33
CA GLU A 3 -5.01 9.45 -7.21
C GLU A 3 -4.67 8.06 -6.66
N VAL A 4 -4.38 7.97 -5.36
CA VAL A 4 -4.08 6.69 -4.70
C VAL A 4 -5.26 5.74 -4.79
N GLU A 5 -6.48 6.24 -4.54
CA GLU A 5 -7.70 5.43 -4.60
C GLU A 5 -8.00 4.95 -6.02
N ARG A 6 -7.78 5.81 -7.02
CA ARG A 6 -7.94 5.45 -8.42
C ARG A 6 -6.93 4.39 -8.84
N VAL A 7 -5.67 4.52 -8.46
CA VAL A 7 -4.64 3.50 -8.75
C VAL A 7 -4.98 2.18 -8.07
N LEU A 8 -5.35 2.20 -6.78
CA LEU A 8 -5.72 1.00 -6.05
C LEU A 8 -6.97 0.30 -6.61
N SER A 9 -7.88 1.02 -7.28
CA SER A 9 -9.05 0.43 -7.94
C SER A 9 -8.74 -0.28 -9.28
N MET A 10 -7.55 -0.05 -9.85
CA MET A 10 -7.16 -0.56 -11.17
C MET A 10 -6.10 -1.67 -11.10
N VAL A 11 -5.64 -2.05 -9.90
CA VAL A 11 -4.58 -3.03 -9.70
C VAL A 11 -5.06 -4.21 -8.85
N ASP A 12 -4.55 -5.41 -9.12
CA ASP A 12 -4.91 -6.62 -8.39
C ASP A 12 -4.10 -6.83 -7.10
N SER A 13 -2.95 -6.18 -6.97
CA SER A 13 -2.07 -6.29 -5.79
C SER A 13 -1.19 -5.06 -5.60
N VAL A 14 -0.57 -4.95 -4.42
CA VAL A 14 0.28 -3.82 -4.04
C VAL A 14 1.62 -4.34 -3.53
N LEU A 15 2.72 -3.73 -3.98
CA LEU A 15 4.06 -4.01 -3.47
C LEU A 15 4.45 -2.94 -2.44
N LEU A 16 4.75 -3.37 -1.21
CA LEU A 16 5.20 -2.53 -0.12
C LEU A 16 6.70 -2.71 0.05
N LEU A 17 7.48 -1.74 -0.42
CA LEU A 17 8.93 -1.74 -0.25
C LEU A 17 9.27 -1.18 1.13
N VAL A 18 9.86 -2.00 1.99
CA VAL A 18 10.22 -1.62 3.36
C VAL A 18 11.72 -1.71 3.51
N ASP A 19 12.33 -0.59 3.90
CA ASP A 19 13.73 -0.58 4.24
C ASP A 19 13.97 -1.43 5.50
N ALA A 20 14.95 -2.34 5.45
CA ALA A 20 15.25 -3.26 6.55
C ALA A 20 15.86 -2.58 7.78
N VAL A 21 16.42 -1.37 7.61
CA VAL A 21 17.06 -0.56 8.66
C VAL A 21 16.07 0.46 9.23
N GLU A 22 15.36 1.18 8.37
CA GLU A 22 14.43 2.25 8.78
C GLU A 22 13.01 1.74 9.10
N GLY A 23 12.61 0.61 8.52
CA GLY A 23 11.29 0.02 8.72
C GLY A 23 10.14 0.77 8.04
N PRO A 24 8.87 0.46 8.41
CA PRO A 24 7.70 1.01 7.72
C PRO A 24 7.41 2.47 8.13
N MET A 25 7.55 3.37 7.16
CA MET A 25 7.28 4.80 7.35
C MET A 25 5.78 5.12 7.58
N PRO A 26 5.44 6.12 8.41
CA PRO A 26 4.05 6.50 8.71
C PRO A 26 3.20 6.84 7.48
N GLN A 27 3.80 7.38 6.42
CA GLN A 27 3.11 7.72 5.18
C GLN A 27 2.56 6.48 4.46
N MET A 28 3.26 5.33 4.55
CA MET A 28 2.80 4.07 3.93
C MET A 28 1.51 3.55 4.55
N ARG A 29 1.27 3.80 5.86
CA ARG A 29 0.08 3.32 6.56
C ARG A 29 -1.23 3.75 5.90
N PHE A 30 -1.26 4.94 5.31
CA PHE A 30 -2.44 5.43 4.60
C PHE A 30 -2.77 4.57 3.38
N VAL A 31 -1.76 4.24 2.57
CA VAL A 31 -1.90 3.44 1.36
C VAL A 31 -2.18 1.97 1.71
N THR A 32 -1.45 1.41 2.68
CA THR A 32 -1.65 0.02 3.14
C THR A 32 -3.06 -0.17 3.69
N ARG A 33 -3.61 0.77 4.48
CA ARG A 33 -4.98 0.67 5.00
C ARG A 33 -6.02 0.66 3.87
N LYS A 34 -5.84 1.46 2.83
CA LYS A 34 -6.76 1.50 1.68
C LYS A 34 -6.67 0.23 0.84
N ALA A 35 -5.46 -0.27 0.58
CA ALA A 35 -5.26 -1.52 -0.13
C ALA A 35 -5.93 -2.70 0.60
N LEU A 36 -5.75 -2.79 1.92
CA LEU A 36 -6.39 -3.80 2.76
C LEU A 36 -7.92 -3.66 2.78
N ALA A 37 -8.45 -2.44 2.83
CA ALA A 37 -9.89 -2.20 2.78
C ALA A 37 -10.52 -2.62 1.44
N LEU A 38 -9.73 -2.62 0.35
CA LEU A 38 -10.13 -3.12 -0.97
C LEU A 38 -9.92 -4.63 -1.14
N GLY A 39 -9.46 -5.33 -0.10
CA GLY A 39 -9.19 -6.76 -0.14
C GLY A 39 -7.92 -7.14 -0.92
N LEU A 40 -7.10 -6.17 -1.31
CA LEU A 40 -5.83 -6.41 -1.97
C LEU A 40 -4.84 -7.01 -0.98
N LYS A 41 -4.08 -8.02 -1.40
CA LYS A 41 -3.03 -8.65 -0.60
C LYS A 41 -1.70 -7.93 -0.86
N PRO A 42 -1.14 -7.18 0.11
CA PRO A 42 0.15 -6.53 -0.07
C PRO A 42 1.27 -7.59 -0.06
N ILE A 43 2.24 -7.44 -0.96
CA ILE A 43 3.50 -8.16 -0.93
C ILE A 43 4.52 -7.24 -0.28
N VAL A 44 5.20 -7.69 0.78
CA VAL A 44 6.23 -6.91 1.48
C VAL A 44 7.59 -7.37 0.98
N VAL A 45 8.44 -6.41 0.57
CA VAL A 45 9.80 -6.64 0.09
C VAL A 45 10.76 -5.70 0.81
#